data_AF-A0A3N4N947-F1
#
_entry.id   AF-A0A3N4N947-F1
#
_cell.length_a   1.000
_cell.length_b   1.000
_cell.length_c   1.000
_cell.angle_alpha   90.00
_cell.angle_beta   90.00
_cell.angle_gamma   90.00
#
_symmetry.space_group_name_H-M   'P 1'
#
loop_
_entity.id
_entity.type
_entity.pdbx_description
1 polymer ?
#
loop_
_entity_poly.entity_id
_entity_poly.type
_entity_poly.pdbx_seq_one_letter_code
_entity_poly.pdbx_strand_id
1 'polypeptide(L)'
;MSKLINILEKQYQIWLFLIGIVLIVGGVYFFLDIKSMEEAGKEVHMNKLFKLVYNFGGKYTILAYFEVIGLLSLISGIQTIKNKL
;
A
#
# COMPACT_ATOMS: atom_id res chain seq x y z
N MET A 1 9.09 17.94 27.91
CA MET A 1 8.71 18.13 26.48
C MET A 1 9.35 17.11 25.54
N SER A 2 10.66 16.85 25.61
CA SER A 2 11.32 15.90 24.67
C SER A 2 10.85 14.44 24.77
N LYS A 3 10.49 13.95 25.97
CA LYS A 3 9.99 12.56 26.14
C LYS A 3 8.67 12.29 25.41
N LEU A 4 7.77 13.28 25.35
CA LEU A 4 6.46 13.14 24.68
C LEU A 4 6.63 13.11 23.15
N ILE A 5 7.52 13.92 22.60
CA ILE A 5 7.85 13.96 21.17
C ILE A 5 8.41 12.60 20.73
N ASN A 6 9.34 12.03 21.52
CA ASN A 6 9.91 10.72 21.21
C ASN A 6 8.89 9.57 21.19
N ILE A 7 7.88 9.60 22.07
CA ILE A 7 6.82 8.57 22.10
C ILE A 7 5.91 8.72 20.88
N LEU A 8 5.52 9.95 20.54
CA LEU A 8 4.66 10.24 19.39
C LEU A 8 5.33 9.84 18.06
N GLU A 9 6.61 10.15 17.89
CA GLU A 9 7.38 9.73 16.72
C GLU A 9 7.44 8.21 16.60
N LYS A 10 7.69 7.50 17.70
CA LYS A 10 7.77 6.04 17.72
C LYS A 10 6.43 5.39 17.36
N GLN A 11 5.33 5.97 17.84
CA GLN A 11 3.97 5.51 17.52
C GLN A 11 3.63 5.77 16.04
N TYR A 12 3.92 6.96 15.52
CA TYR A 12 3.72 7.30 14.10
C TYR A 12 4.48 6.34 13.16
N GLN A 13 5.67 5.89 13.56
CA GLN A 13 6.47 4.94 12.77
C GLN A 13 5.87 3.53 12.73
N ILE A 14 5.31 3.06 13.85
CA ILE A 14 4.56 1.80 13.89
C ILE A 14 3.33 1.89 12.98
N TRP A 15 2.65 3.03 12.96
CA TRP A 15 1.54 3.28 12.04
C TRP A 15 1.98 3.25 10.57
N LEU A 16 3.10 3.91 10.21
CA LEU A 16 3.64 3.86 8.85
C LEU A 16 3.96 2.43 8.39
N PHE A 17 4.55 1.63 9.29
CA PHE A 17 4.83 0.23 9.03
C PHE A 17 3.54 -0.58 8.80
N LEU A 18 2.53 -0.41 9.68
CA LEU A 18 1.23 -1.07 9.53
C LEU A 18 0.51 -0.65 8.25
N ILE A 19 0.55 0.63 7.89
CA ILE A 19 0.00 1.15 6.63
C ILE A 19 0.68 0.48 5.43
N GLY A 20 2.00 0.30 5.48
CA GLY A 20 2.74 -0.43 4.44
C GLY A 20 2.24 -1.85 4.24
N ILE A 21 2.01 -2.59 5.33
CA ILE A 21 1.43 -3.95 5.27
C ILE A 21 0.04 -3.92 4.63
N VAL A 22 -0.83 -3.02 5.10
CA VAL A 22 -2.21 -2.89 4.59
C VAL A 22 -2.21 -2.53 3.10
N LEU A 23 -1.29 -1.67 2.65
CA LEU A 23 -1.16 -1.31 1.23
C LEU A 23 -0.76 -2.52 0.38
N ILE A 24 0.19 -3.34 0.83
CA ILE A 24 0.60 -4.54 0.09
C ILE A 24 -0.54 -5.55 0.03
N VAL A 25 -1.14 -5.88 1.18
CA VAL A 25 -2.26 -6.83 1.24
C VAL A 25 -3.45 -6.33 0.42
N GLY A 26 -3.78 -5.05 0.54
CA GLY A 26 -4.83 -4.40 -0.24
C GLY A 26 -4.54 -4.43 -1.75
N GLY A 27 -3.30 -4.13 -2.16
CA GLY A 27 -2.87 -4.20 -3.56
C GLY A 27 -3.03 -5.60 -4.16
N VAL A 28 -2.61 -6.63 -3.42
CA VAL A 28 -2.79 -8.04 -3.83
C VAL A 28 -4.27 -8.41 -3.89
N TYR A 29 -5.07 -7.99 -2.91
CA TYR A 29 -6.51 -8.23 -2.91
C TYR A 29 -7.18 -7.61 -4.14
N PHE A 30 -6.90 -6.34 -4.44
CA PHE A 30 -7.41 -5.68 -5.65
C PHE A 30 -6.98 -6.39 -6.92
N PHE A 31 -5.72 -6.83 -7.01
CA PHE A 31 -5.24 -7.59 -8.17
C PHE A 31 -6.05 -8.88 -8.39
N LEU A 32 -6.31 -9.64 -7.31
CA LEU A 32 -7.08 -10.88 -7.37
C LEU A 32 -8.55 -10.63 -7.69
N ASP A 33 -9.14 -9.59 -7.12
CA ASP A 33 -10.53 -9.18 -7.39
C ASP A 33 -10.72 -8.81 -8.87
N ILE A 34 -9.83 -7.97 -9.41
CA ILE A 34 -9.84 -7.60 -10.83
C ILE A 34 -9.66 -8.81 -11.72
N LYS A 35 -8.70 -9.69 -11.39
CA LYS A 35 -8.46 -10.92 -12.14
C LYS A 35 -9.70 -11.82 -12.15
N SER A 36 -10.38 -11.96 -11.01
CA SER A 36 -11.61 -12.75 -10.91
C SER A 36 -12.75 -12.15 -11.73
N MET A 37 -12.88 -10.82 -11.75
CA MET A 37 -13.90 -10.14 -12.57
C MET A 37 -13.61 -10.26 -14.07
N GLU A 38 -12.34 -10.11 -14.49
CA GLU A 38 -11.91 -10.34 -15.86
C GLU A 38 -12.20 -11.77 -16.32
N GLU A 39 -11.87 -12.78 -15.50
CA GLU A 39 -12.10 -14.20 -15.79
C GLU A 39 -13.60 -14.55 -15.84
N ALA A 40 -14.42 -13.88 -15.01
CA ALA A 40 -15.87 -14.03 -15.01
C ALA A 40 -16.57 -13.29 -16.17
N GLY A 41 -15.83 -12.55 -17.01
CA GLY A 41 -16.39 -11.71 -18.07
C GLY A 41 -17.27 -10.56 -17.54
N LYS A 42 -17.10 -10.18 -16.28
CA LYS A 42 -17.87 -9.10 -15.62
C LYS A 42 -17.16 -7.77 -15.82
N GLU A 43 -17.95 -6.70 -15.95
CA GLU A 43 -17.40 -5.35 -15.96
C GLU A 43 -16.76 -5.01 -14.60
N VAL A 44 -15.46 -4.72 -14.63
CA VAL A 44 -14.71 -4.28 -13.46
C VAL A 44 -15.20 -2.89 -13.05
N HIS A 45 -16.06 -2.83 -12.05
CA HIS A 45 -16.58 -1.58 -11.50
C HIS A 45 -15.52 -0.92 -10.63
N MET A 46 -14.79 0.04 -11.21
CA MET A 46 -13.76 0.81 -10.53
C MET A 46 -14.10 2.29 -10.39
N ASN A 47 -13.67 2.88 -9.27
CA ASN A 47 -13.66 4.34 -9.12
C ASN A 47 -12.76 5.00 -10.18
N LYS A 48 -13.08 6.25 -10.55
CA LYS A 48 -12.49 6.98 -11.68
C LYS A 48 -10.95 7.03 -11.67
N LEU A 49 -10.35 7.20 -10.48
CA LEU A 49 -8.89 7.17 -10.28
C LEU A 49 -8.28 5.79 -10.54
N PHE A 50 -8.87 4.74 -9.97
CA PHE A 50 -8.42 3.36 -10.19
C PHE A 50 -8.59 2.94 -11.65
N LYS A 51 -9.69 3.36 -12.27
CA LYS A 51 -9.94 3.13 -13.70
C LYS A 51 -8.88 3.79 -14.58
N LEU A 52 -8.38 4.97 -14.21
CA LEU A 52 -7.30 5.63 -14.94
C LEU A 52 -6.00 4.81 -14.86
N VAL A 53 -5.61 4.38 -13.67
CA VAL A 53 -4.41 3.54 -13.46
C VAL A 53 -4.55 2.20 -14.18
N TYR A 54 -5.73 1.59 -14.11
CA TYR A 54 -6.06 0.36 -14.81
C TYR A 54 -6.04 0.52 -16.33
N ASN A 55 -6.55 1.62 -16.87
CA ASN A 55 -6.54 1.85 -18.32
C ASN A 55 -5.12 2.06 -18.87
N PHE A 56 -4.18 2.52 -18.04
CA PHE A 56 -2.78 2.73 -18.47
C PHE A 56 -1.99 1.43 -18.60
N GLY A 57 -2.23 0.43 -17.75
CA GLY A 57 -1.46 -0.81 -17.80
C GLY A 57 -2.07 -1.99 -17.02
N GLY A 58 -3.39 -2.01 -16.91
CA GLY A 58 -4.20 -3.10 -16.37
C GLY A 58 -3.98 -3.37 -14.88
N LYS A 59 -4.38 -4.58 -14.48
CA LYS A 59 -4.24 -5.10 -13.11
C LYS A 59 -2.81 -5.05 -12.56
N TYR A 60 -1.81 -5.26 -13.41
CA TYR A 60 -0.40 -5.25 -13.00
C TYR A 60 0.09 -3.86 -12.57
N THR A 61 -0.46 -2.80 -13.18
CA THR A 61 -0.10 -1.42 -12.80
C THR A 61 -0.68 -1.05 -11.45
N ILE A 62 -1.91 -1.50 -11.15
CA ILE A 62 -2.51 -1.33 -9.81
C ILE A 62 -1.67 -2.07 -8.77
N LEU A 63 -1.32 -3.33 -9.03
CA LEU A 63 -0.47 -4.10 -8.12
C LEU A 63 0.86 -3.40 -7.87
N ALA A 64 1.57 -3.02 -8.94
CA ALA A 64 2.86 -2.34 -8.85
C ALA A 64 2.77 -1.03 -8.06
N TYR A 65 1.72 -0.23 -8.27
CA TYR A 65 1.52 1.03 -7.55
C TYR A 65 1.40 0.79 -6.03
N PHE A 66 0.55 -0.16 -5.63
CA PHE A 66 0.35 -0.48 -4.22
C PHE A 66 1.57 -1.14 -3.59
N GLU A 67 2.24 -2.05 -4.28
CA GLU A 67 3.45 -2.71 -3.78
C GLU A 67 4.60 -1.73 -3.64
N VAL A 68 4.82 -0.83 -4.60
CA VAL A 68 5.90 0.16 -4.51
C VAL A 68 5.68 1.10 -3.32
N ILE A 69 4.48 1.66 -3.16
CA ILE A 69 4.18 2.55 -2.04
C ILE A 69 4.22 1.78 -0.71
N GLY A 70 3.70 0.57 -0.69
CA GLY A 70 3.73 -0.32 0.47
C GLY A 70 5.16 -0.65 0.91
N LEU A 71 6.03 -1.05 -0.02
CA LEU A 71 7.44 -1.33 0.23
C LEU A 71 8.20 -0.08 0.70
N LEU A 72 7.98 1.08 0.08
CA LEU A 72 8.59 2.34 0.52
C LEU A 72 8.18 2.69 1.95
N SER A 73 6.93 2.46 2.31
CA SER A 73 6.41 2.68 3.66
C SER A 73 7.03 1.72 4.68
N LEU A 74 7.19 0.43 4.30
CA LEU A 74 7.88 -0.57 5.13
C LEU A 74 9.36 -0.23 5.33
N ILE A 75 10.08 0.08 4.25
CA ILE A 75 11.51 0.41 4.30
C ILE A 75 11.74 1.65 5.17
N SER A 76 10.91 2.69 5.01
CA SER A 76 11.00 3.91 5.82
C SER A 76 10.75 3.62 7.30
N GLY A 77 9.78 2.76 7.61
CA GLY A 77 9.55 2.27 8.97
C GLY A 77 10.75 1.52 9.54
N ILE A 78 11.30 0.55 8.79
CA ILE A 78 12.40 -0.32 9.24
C ILE A 78 13.72 0.44 9.39
N GLN A 79 14.13 1.25 8.40
CA GLN A 79 15.38 2.01 8.44
C GLN A 79 15.45 2.93 9.66
N THR A 80 14.31 3.51 10.05
CA THR A 80 14.26 4.43 11.19
C THR A 80 14.24 3.69 12.53
N ILE A 81 13.61 2.51 12.60
CA ILE A 81 13.71 1.62 13.78
C ILE A 81 15.16 1.19 13.98
N LYS A 82 15.86 0.80 12.91
CA LYS A 82 17.27 0.39 12.95
C LYS A 82 18.22 1.52 13.34
N ASN A 83 17.99 2.76 12.89
CA ASN A 83 18.84 3.91 13.22
C ASN A 83 18.54 4.51 14.61
N LYS A 84 17.44 4.12 15.27
CA LYS A 84 17.09 4.56 16.64
C LYS A 84 17.36 3.48 17.72
N LEU A 85 17.80 2.29 17.32
CA LEU A 85 18.24 1.18 18.19
C LEU A 85 19.75 1.26 18.41
#